data_AF-A0A9E4C012-F1
#
_entry.id   AF-A0A9E4C012-F1
#
_cell.length_a   1.000
_cell.length_b   1.000
_cell.length_c   1.000
_cell.angle_alpha   90.00
_cell.angle_beta   90.00
_cell.angle_gamma   90.00
#
_symmetry.space_group_name_H-M   'P 1'
#
loop_
_entity.id
_entity.type
_entity.pdbx_description
1 polymer ?
#
loop_
_entity_poly.entity_id
_entity_poly.type
_entity_poly.pdbx_seq_one_letter_code
_entity_poly.pdbx_strand_id
1 'polypeptide(L)' 'MFNGFDFDELYQLDEDPYEMKNLAQDPAYNEQVKKMTRLYWRYARDTGDTPLFETLYPALRLGAVGPLAADENEISQK' A
#
# COMPACT_ATOMS: atom_id res chain seq x y z
N MET A 1 -12.82 -14.71 -1.66
CA MET A 1 -13.51 -13.95 -2.72
C MET A 1 -12.65 -12.72 -2.96
N PHE A 2 -12.01 -12.59 -4.12
CA PHE A 2 -11.15 -11.44 -4.47
C PHE A 2 -11.91 -10.64 -5.53
N ASN A 3 -12.28 -9.40 -5.23
CA ASN A 3 -12.84 -8.51 -6.25
C ASN A 3 -11.69 -7.86 -7.02
N GLY A 4 -11.24 -8.49 -8.10
CA GLY A 4 -10.16 -7.95 -8.94
C GLY A 4 -10.54 -6.72 -9.77
N PHE A 5 -11.74 -6.17 -9.58
CA PHE A 5 -12.26 -5.01 -10.30
C PHE A 5 -12.46 -3.78 -9.41
N ASP A 6 -12.14 -3.89 -8.12
CA ASP A 6 -12.23 -2.75 -7.22
C ASP A 6 -10.97 -1.89 -7.26
N PHE A 7 -11.10 -0.66 -6.78
CA PHE A 7 -9.96 0.25 -6.63
C PHE A 7 -9.37 0.12 -5.22
N ASP A 8 -8.09 0.48 -5.08
CA ASP A 8 -7.51 0.73 -3.77
C ASP A 8 -8.31 1.81 -3.03
N GLU A 9 -8.26 1.83 -1.70
CA GLU A 9 -9.01 2.76 -0.87
C GLU A 9 -8.08 3.62 0.00
N LEU A 10 -8.32 4.94 0.01
CA LEU A 10 -7.61 5.91 0.84
C LEU A 10 -8.59 6.95 1.37
N TYR A 11 -8.65 7.11 2.69
CA TYR A 11 -9.56 8.05 3.35
C TYR A 11 -8.81 9.00 4.28
N GLN A 12 -9.30 10.24 4.36
CA GLN A 12 -8.79 11.25 5.27
C GLN A 12 -9.72 11.36 6.47
N LEU A 13 -9.47 10.56 7.50
CA LEU A 13 -10.42 10.33 8.61
C LEU A 13 -10.80 11.59 9.41
N ASP A 14 -9.92 12.60 9.48
CA ASP A 14 -10.23 13.87 10.15
C ASP A 14 -11.34 14.65 9.42
N GLU A 15 -11.41 14.55 8.09
CA GLU A 15 -12.39 15.24 7.25
C GLU A 15 -13.56 14.33 6.83
N ASP A 16 -13.30 13.02 6.73
CA ASP A 16 -14.22 11.98 6.29
C ASP A 16 -14.20 10.77 7.26
N PRO A 17 -14.73 10.93 8.49
CA PRO A 17 -14.70 9.88 9.52
C PRO A 17 -15.59 8.67 9.19
N TYR A 18 -16.42 8.78 8.16
CA TYR A 18 -17.32 7.71 7.71
C TYR A 18 -16.85 7.06 6.39
N GLU A 19 -15.65 7.41 5.90
CA GLU A 19 -15.00 6.78 4.76
C GLU A 19 -15.87 6.80 3.48
N MET A 20 -16.59 7.91 3.27
CA MET A 20 -17.53 8.05 2.16
C MET A 20 -16.87 8.55 0.87
N LYS A 21 -15.64 9.07 0.96
CA LYS A 21 -14.89 9.66 -0.16
C LYS A 21 -13.53 9.00 -0.33
N ASN A 22 -13.47 8.00 -1.20
CA ASN A 22 -12.21 7.37 -1.58
C ASN A 22 -11.33 8.34 -2.39
N LEU A 23 -10.11 8.60 -1.91
CA LEU A 23 -9.10 9.47 -2.49
C LEU A 23 -8.02 8.72 -3.29
N ALA A 24 -8.05 7.39 -3.35
CA ALA A 24 -6.96 6.60 -3.92
C ALA A 24 -6.73 6.86 -5.42
N GLN A 25 -7.76 7.29 -6.14
CA GLN A 25 -7.67 7.63 -7.57
C GLN A 25 -7.36 9.11 -7.83
N ASP A 26 -7.37 9.96 -6.80
CA ASP A 26 -7.07 11.39 -6.95
C ASP A 26 -5.55 11.56 -7.10
N PRO A 27 -5.06 12.09 -8.25
CA PRO A 27 -3.63 12.26 -8.49
C PRO A 27 -2.90 13.11 -7.44
N ALA A 28 -3.63 14.00 -6.74
CA ALA A 28 -3.07 14.81 -5.67
C ALA A 28 -2.58 13.96 -4.48
N TYR A 29 -3.10 12.73 -4.32
CA TYR A 29 -2.79 11.83 -3.21
C TYR A 29 -1.89 10.65 -3.61
N ASN A 30 -1.37 10.61 -4.84
CA ASN A 30 -0.53 9.52 -5.34
C ASN A 30 0.66 9.18 -4.41
N GLU A 31 1.36 10.19 -3.90
CA GLU A 31 2.49 9.96 -2.99
C GLU A 31 2.05 9.43 -1.62
N GLN A 32 0.87 9.82 -1.16
CA GLN A 32 0.28 9.28 0.07
C GLN A 32 -0.10 7.81 -0.14
N VAL A 33 -0.71 7.43 -1.27
CA VAL A 33 -0.99 6.03 -1.61
C VAL A 33 0.29 5.20 -1.60
N LYS A 34 1.35 5.63 -2.31
CA LYS A 34 2.64 4.92 -2.30
C LYS A 34 3.24 4.81 -0.90
N LYS A 35 3.15 5.88 -0.08
CA LYS A 35 3.60 5.85 1.31
C LYS A 35 2.85 4.81 2.12
N MET A 36 1.51 4.74 2.01
CA MET A 36 0.70 3.76 2.72
C MET A 36 1.02 2.33 2.26
N THR A 37 1.17 2.09 0.96
CA THR A 37 1.57 0.77 0.43
C THR A 37 2.97 0.35 0.89
N ARG A 38 3.94 1.29 0.98
CA ARG A 38 5.27 1.01 1.57
C ARG A 38 5.17 0.59 3.04
N LEU A 39 4.34 1.29 3.82
CA LEU A 39 4.12 0.95 5.23
C LEU A 39 3.53 -0.45 5.39
N TYR A 40 2.58 -0.82 4.53
CA TYR A 40 2.01 -2.17 4.46
C TYR A 40 3.08 -3.23 4.19
N TRP A 41 3.91 -3.06 3.15
CA TRP A 41 4.97 -4.04 2.84
C TRP A 41 6.01 -4.17 3.94
N ARG A 42 6.39 -3.04 4.55
CA ARG A 42 7.30 -3.04 5.70
C ARG A 42 6.69 -3.80 6.88
N TYR A 43 5.40 -3.59 7.17
CA TYR A 43 4.72 -4.32 8.23
C TYR A 43 4.66 -5.83 7.96
N ALA A 44 4.35 -6.24 6.73
CA ALA A 44 4.35 -7.65 6.33
C ALA A 44 5.73 -8.30 6.56
N ARG A 45 6.81 -7.61 6.19
CA ARG A 45 8.18 -8.06 6.47
C ARG A 45 8.47 -8.13 7.97
N ASP A 46 8.23 -7.05 8.69
CA ASP A 46 8.62 -6.90 10.11
C ASP A 46 7.87 -7.88 11.02
N THR A 47 6.67 -8.31 10.61
CA THR A 47 5.87 -9.32 11.33
C THR A 47 6.14 -10.76 10.88
N GLY A 48 7.01 -10.96 9.88
CA GLY A 48 7.35 -12.29 9.38
C GLY A 48 6.26 -12.94 8.52
N ASP A 49 5.42 -12.15 7.84
CA ASP A 49 4.49 -12.66 6.82
C ASP A 49 5.25 -13.02 5.52
N THR A 50 6.14 -14.01 5.64
CA THR A 50 6.98 -14.52 4.56
C THR A 50 6.16 -14.98 3.36
N PRO A 51 5.02 -15.71 3.52
CA PRO A 51 4.22 -16.11 2.37
C PRO A 51 3.75 -14.93 1.54
N LEU A 52 3.28 -13.84 2.15
CA LEU A 52 2.85 -12.64 1.42
C LEU A 52 4.03 -11.84 0.88
N PHE A 53 5.09 -11.65 1.66
CA PHE A 53 6.22 -10.80 1.28
C PHE A 53 7.03 -11.42 0.12
N GLU A 54 7.29 -12.73 0.19
CA GLU A 54 8.16 -13.44 -0.76
C GLU A 54 7.40 -14.11 -1.93
N THR A 55 6.07 -14.11 -1.92
CA THR A 55 5.24 -14.76 -2.96
C THR A 55 5.62 -14.38 -4.39
N LEU A 56 5.87 -15.36 -5.26
CA LEU A 56 6.07 -15.07 -6.69
C LEU A 56 4.76 -14.97 -7.47
N TYR A 57 3.59 -15.07 -6.83
CA TYR A 57 2.29 -14.91 -7.47
C TYR A 57 2.00 -13.41 -7.71
N PRO A 58 2.04 -12.91 -8.96
CA PRO A 58 1.95 -11.48 -9.23
C PRO A 58 0.63 -10.86 -8.77
N ALA A 59 -0.46 -11.63 -8.80
CA ALA A 59 -1.78 -11.20 -8.35
C ALA A 59 -1.83 -10.85 -6.85
N LEU A 60 -0.90 -11.34 -6.03
CA LEU A 60 -0.81 -11.02 -4.60
C LEU A 60 0.15 -9.85 -4.31
N ARG A 61 0.80 -9.30 -5.34
CA ARG A 61 1.73 -8.19 -5.24
C ARG A 61 1.19 -6.91 -5.89
N LEU A 62 -0.14 -6.83 -6.03
CA LEU A 62 -0.83 -5.68 -6.61
C LEU A 62 -0.94 -4.58 -5.54
N GLY A 63 -0.48 -3.38 -5.90
CA GLY A 63 -0.49 -2.18 -5.09
C GLY A 63 0.32 -1.08 -5.79
N ALA A 64 0.24 0.16 -5.30
CA ALA A 64 0.95 1.29 -5.92
C ALA A 64 2.48 1.13 -5.95
N VAL A 65 3.04 0.33 -5.03
CA VAL A 65 4.43 -0.16 -5.04
C VAL A 65 4.48 -1.62 -4.59
N GLY A 66 5.58 -2.32 -4.90
CA GLY A 66 5.79 -3.72 -4.51
C GLY A 66 6.62 -3.91 -3.22
N PRO A 67 6.85 -5.17 -2.80
CA PRO A 67 7.56 -5.51 -1.57
C PRO A 67 8.96 -4.90 -1.43
N LEU A 68 9.67 -4.71 -2.56
CA LEU A 68 11.02 -4.12 -2.57
C LEU A 68 11.04 -2.64 -2.15
N ALA A 69 9.89 -1.97 -2.19
CA ALA A 69 9.78 -0.58 -1.75
C ALA A 69 9.74 -0.43 -0.22
N ALA A 70 9.68 -1.53 0.54
CA ALA A 70 9.70 -1.51 2.00
C ALA A 70 10.94 -0.80 2.58
N ASP A 71 12.05 -0.79 1.83
CA ASP A 71 13.36 -0.26 2.25
C ASP A 71 13.70 1.14 1.69
N GLU A 72 12.88 1.71 0.81
CA GLU A 72 13.23 2.93 0.05
C GLU A 72 13.52 4.17 0.92
N ASN A 73 12.94 4.26 2.13
CA ASN A 73 13.18 5.37 3.05
C ASN A 73 14.49 5.24 3.86
N GLU A 74 15.13 4.07 3.85
CA GLU A 74 16.43 3.85 4.55
C GLU A 74 17.63 4.21 3.65
N ILE A 75 17.44 4.23 2.33
CA ILE A 75 18.52 4.48 1.36
C ILE A 75 18.84 5.98 1.20
N SER A 76 17.87 6.87 1.44
CA SER A 76 18.07 8.33 1.34
C SER A 76 18.72 8.99 2.58
N GLN A 77 19.13 8.20 3.57
CA GLN A 77 19.77 8.66 4.82
C GLN A 77 21.21 8.13 4.97
N LYS A 78 21.79 7.54 3.92
CA LYS A 78 23.21 7.15 3.83
C LYS A 78 23.92 7.93 2.75
#